data_AF-A0A951CKZ2-F1
#
_entry.id   AF-A0A951CKZ2-F1
#
_cell.length_a   1.000
_cell.length_b   1.000
_cell.length_c   1.000
_cell.angle_alpha   90.00
_cell.angle_beta   90.00
_cell.angle_gamma   90.00
#
_symmetry.space_group_name_H-M   'P 1'
#
loop_
_entity.id
_entity.type
_entity.pdbx_description
1 polymer ?
#
loop_
_entity_poly.entity_id
_entity_poly.type
_entity_poly.pdbx_seq_one_letter_code
_entity_poly.pdbx_strand_id
1 'polypeptide(L)'
;MTAVQQISDITATPAWKALRTHHDQIGETHLRQFFADDPDRGREFTVTVGDLYIDYSKHRVNRETLKLLTDLARAANLEQRRDEMFTGKHINTSEDRAVLHIALRLPRDAELVVDGRNVVEDVHAVL
;
A
#
# COMPACT_ATOMS: atom_id res chain seq x y z
N MET A 1 -2.08 24.31 3.26
CA MET A 1 -1.27 23.09 3.37
C MET A 1 -1.29 22.66 4.82
N THR A 2 -2.14 21.68 5.15
CA THR A 2 -2.24 21.14 6.51
C THR A 2 -0.94 20.39 6.81
N ALA A 3 -0.27 20.74 7.91
CA ALA A 3 0.94 20.03 8.33
C ALA A 3 0.61 18.54 8.52
N VAL A 4 1.34 17.69 7.81
CA VAL A 4 1.18 16.24 7.88
C VAL A 4 1.70 15.82 9.25
N GLN A 5 0.81 15.26 10.07
CA GLN A 5 1.20 14.76 11.38
C GLN A 5 2.13 13.56 11.17
N GLN A 6 3.41 13.74 11.50
CA GLN A 6 4.39 12.67 11.49
C GLN A 6 3.98 11.62 12.52
N ILE A 7 3.75 10.39 12.06
CA ILE A 7 3.53 9.25 12.93
C ILE A 7 4.89 8.66 13.23
N SER A 8 5.37 8.93 14.44
CA SER A 8 6.62 8.37 14.95
C SER A 8 6.50 6.88 15.29
N ASP A 9 5.30 6.42 15.68
CA ASP A 9 5.04 5.03 16.04
C ASP A 9 3.62 4.61 15.63
N ILE A 10 3.51 3.74 14.62
CA ILE A 10 2.24 3.20 14.15
C ILE A 10 1.57 2.32 15.20
N THR A 11 2.34 1.68 16.09
CA THR A 11 1.84 0.73 17.09
C THR A 11 1.09 1.42 18.23
N ALA A 12 1.33 2.72 18.44
CA ALA A 12 0.61 3.54 19.40
C ALA A 12 -0.75 4.05 18.88
N THR A 13 -1.07 3.82 17.60
CA THR A 13 -2.31 4.36 17.00
C THR A 13 -3.56 3.57 17.40
N PRO A 14 -4.75 4.22 17.43
CA PRO A 14 -6.01 3.52 17.63
C PRO A 14 -6.28 2.44 16.58
N ALA A 15 -5.88 2.67 15.33
CA ALA A 15 -6.03 1.70 14.24
C ALA A 15 -5.24 0.42 14.50
N TRP A 16 -4.00 0.54 15.01
CA TRP A 16 -3.20 -0.63 15.41
C TRP A 16 -3.84 -1.38 16.57
N LYS A 17 -4.30 -0.66 17.61
CA LYS A 17 -5.01 -1.28 18.74
C LYS A 17 -6.26 -2.04 18.28
N ALA A 18 -7.05 -1.46 17.39
CA ALA A 18 -8.24 -2.10 16.83
C ALA A 18 -7.89 -3.38 16.08
N LEU A 19 -6.85 -3.36 15.24
CA LEU A 19 -6.40 -4.56 14.52
C LEU A 19 -5.89 -5.65 15.47
N ARG A 20 -5.17 -5.30 16.55
CA ARG A 20 -4.77 -6.28 17.57
C ARG A 20 -5.96 -6.89 18.29
N THR A 21 -6.94 -6.08 18.69
CA THR A 21 -8.15 -6.60 19.34
C THR A 21 -8.91 -7.54 18.41
N HIS A 22 -9.01 -7.22 17.11
CA HIS A 22 -9.60 -8.10 16.11
C HIS A 22 -8.79 -9.40 15.93
N HIS A 23 -7.46 -9.30 15.93
CA HIS A 23 -6.60 -10.47 15.92
C HIS A 23 -6.87 -11.39 17.13
N ASP A 24 -7.01 -10.85 18.34
CA ASP A 24 -7.32 -11.66 19.53
C ASP A 24 -8.68 -12.39 19.41
N GLN A 25 -9.62 -11.85 18.63
CA GLN A 25 -10.93 -12.47 18.39
C GLN A 25 -10.91 -13.60 17.36
N ILE A 26 -10.09 -13.49 16.32
CA ILE A 26 -10.13 -14.42 15.17
C ILE A 26 -8.83 -15.23 15.00
N GLY A 27 -7.78 -14.91 15.75
CA GLY A 27 -6.41 -15.38 15.52
C GLY A 27 -6.28 -16.90 15.63
N GLU A 28 -7.04 -17.51 16.53
CA GLU A 28 -7.08 -18.96 16.74
C GLU A 28 -8.03 -19.69 15.77
N THR A 29 -8.86 -18.96 15.02
CA THR A 29 -9.78 -19.57 14.05
C THR A 29 -8.99 -20.16 12.89
N HIS A 30 -9.18 -21.47 12.66
CA HIS A 30 -8.54 -22.15 11.54
C HIS A 30 -9.09 -21.69 10.19
N LEU A 31 -8.24 -21.64 9.17
CA LEU A 31 -8.64 -21.26 7.82
C LEU A 31 -9.79 -22.12 7.26
N ARG A 32 -9.84 -23.41 7.61
CA ARG A 32 -10.95 -24.29 7.22
C ARG A 32 -12.30 -23.80 7.75
N GLN A 33 -12.33 -23.26 8.97
CA GLN A 33 -13.54 -22.69 9.56
C GLN A 33 -13.95 -21.41 8.83
N PHE A 34 -13.00 -20.54 8.49
CA PHE A 34 -13.24 -19.36 7.66
C PHE A 34 -13.90 -19.67 6.30
N PHE A 35 -13.57 -20.80 5.66
CA PHE A 35 -14.24 -21.27 4.44
C PHE A 35 -15.59 -21.93 4.69
N ALA A 36 -15.77 -22.59 5.84
CA ALA A 36 -17.05 -23.16 6.23
C ALA A 36 -18.09 -22.06 6.53
N ASP A 37 -17.67 -20.99 7.21
CA ASP A 37 -18.53 -19.87 7.62
C ASP A 37 -18.80 -18.86 6.50
N ASP A 38 -17.89 -18.75 5.52
CA ASP A 38 -18.02 -17.87 4.37
C ASP A 38 -17.70 -18.63 3.06
N PRO A 39 -18.67 -19.41 2.53
CA PRO A 39 -18.47 -20.19 1.30
C PRO A 39 -18.13 -19.34 0.07
N ASP A 40 -18.52 -18.06 0.08
CA ASP A 40 -18.31 -17.13 -1.03
C ASP A 40 -16.94 -16.43 -0.99
N ARG A 41 -16.18 -16.53 0.12
CA ARG A 41 -14.86 -15.89 0.27
C ARG A 41 -13.87 -16.21 -0.84
N GLY A 42 -13.95 -17.42 -1.42
CA GLY A 42 -13.07 -17.86 -2.50
C GLY A 42 -13.26 -17.05 -3.78
N ARG A 43 -14.44 -16.46 -3.97
CA ARG A 43 -14.75 -15.53 -5.06
C ARG A 43 -14.49 -14.09 -4.62
N GLU A 44 -14.93 -13.72 -3.42
CA GLU A 44 -14.88 -12.33 -2.97
C GLU A 44 -13.48 -11.83 -2.61
N PHE A 45 -12.62 -12.67 -2.04
CA PHE A 45 -11.27 -12.29 -1.62
C PHE A 45 -10.26 -12.55 -2.74
N THR A 46 -10.62 -12.02 -3.91
CA THR A 46 -9.81 -12.09 -5.12
C THR A 46 -9.83 -10.72 -5.79
N VAL A 47 -8.77 -10.40 -6.52
CA VAL A 47 -8.72 -9.20 -7.35
C VAL A 47 -7.96 -9.52 -8.64
N THR A 48 -8.47 -8.99 -9.75
CA THR A 48 -7.80 -9.07 -11.06
C THR A 48 -7.37 -7.68 -11.49
N VAL A 49 -6.10 -7.50 -11.83
CA VAL A 49 -5.54 -6.24 -12.33
C VAL A 49 -4.69 -6.52 -13.55
N GLY A 50 -5.18 -6.15 -14.73
CA GLY A 50 -4.59 -6.59 -16.00
C GLY A 50 -4.57 -8.12 -16.05
N ASP A 51 -3.40 -8.69 -16.34
CA ASP A 51 -3.20 -10.14 -16.42
C ASP A 51 -2.91 -10.78 -15.04
N LEU A 52 -2.87 -10.01 -13.96
CA LEU A 52 -2.56 -10.50 -12.61
C LEU A 52 -3.84 -10.87 -11.86
N TYR A 53 -3.97 -12.14 -11.47
CA TYR A 53 -5.01 -12.64 -10.57
C TYR A 53 -4.42 -12.90 -9.18
N ILE A 54 -4.95 -12.22 -8.16
CA ILE A 54 -4.53 -12.36 -6.76
C ILE A 54 -5.68 -12.98 -5.98
N ASP A 55 -5.44 -14.17 -5.40
CA ASP A 55 -6.35 -14.82 -4.46
C ASP A 55 -5.77 -14.73 -3.04
N TYR A 56 -6.42 -13.93 -2.19
CA TYR A 56 -6.07 -13.78 -0.78
C TYR A 56 -7.10 -14.45 0.15
N SER A 57 -8.03 -15.25 -0.39
CA SER A 57 -9.03 -16.01 0.36
C SER A 57 -8.42 -17.01 1.35
N LYS A 58 -7.18 -17.46 1.11
CA LYS A 58 -6.45 -18.43 1.94
C LYS A 58 -5.66 -17.80 3.09
N HIS A 59 -5.95 -16.55 3.44
CA HIS A 59 -5.45 -15.89 4.65
C HIS A 59 -6.50 -15.87 5.77
N ARG A 60 -6.08 -15.76 7.04
CA ARG A 60 -6.99 -15.59 8.20
C ARG A 60 -7.52 -14.15 8.26
N VAL A 61 -8.29 -13.79 7.23
CA VAL A 61 -8.94 -12.49 7.07
C VAL A 61 -10.43 -12.70 6.87
N ASN A 62 -11.22 -11.76 7.38
CA ASN A 62 -12.62 -11.53 7.01
C ASN A 62 -12.80 -10.08 6.54
N ARG A 63 -14.03 -9.69 6.20
CA ARG A 63 -14.33 -8.33 5.72
C ARG A 63 -13.92 -7.25 6.73
N GLU A 64 -14.09 -7.51 8.03
CA GLU A 64 -13.63 -6.60 9.09
C GLU A 64 -12.09 -6.52 9.14
N THR A 65 -11.37 -7.63 8.97
CA THR A 65 -9.91 -7.61 8.90
C THR A 65 -9.41 -6.72 7.77
N LEU A 66 -10.00 -6.82 6.57
CA LEU A 66 -9.62 -6.01 5.42
C LEU A 66 -9.91 -4.53 5.65
N LYS A 67 -11.06 -4.21 6.27
CA LYS A 67 -11.39 -2.84 6.67
C LYS A 67 -10.34 -2.29 7.66
N LEU A 68 -10.03 -3.02 8.73
CA LEU A 68 -9.08 -2.59 9.76
C LEU A 68 -7.64 -2.45 9.22
N LEU A 69 -7.20 -3.35 8.34
CA LEU A 69 -5.91 -3.23 7.65
C LEU A 69 -5.87 -1.98 6.76
N THR A 70 -6.96 -1.68 6.05
CA THR A 70 -7.06 -0.47 5.22
C THR A 70 -7.06 0.79 6.09
N ASP A 71 -7.76 0.77 7.22
CA ASP A 71 -7.78 1.88 8.17
C ASP A 71 -6.39 2.09 8.81
N LEU A 72 -5.64 1.02 9.07
CA LEU A 72 -4.24 1.10 9.51
C LEU A 72 -3.33 1.71 8.43
N ALA A 73 -3.50 1.33 7.16
CA ALA A 73 -2.74 1.89 6.05
C ALA A 73 -3.02 3.39 5.87
N ARG A 74 -4.29 3.81 6.00
CA ARG A 74 -4.68 5.23 6.01
C ARG A 74 -4.08 5.96 7.20
N ALA A 75 -4.17 5.36 8.39
CA ALA A 75 -3.53 5.91 9.58
C ALA A 75 -2.04 6.12 9.34
N ALA A 76 -1.33 5.16 8.73
CA ALA A 76 0.10 5.28 8.40
C ALA A 76 0.44 6.30 7.28
N ASN A 77 -0.55 6.99 6.71
CA ASN A 77 -0.41 7.88 5.55
C ASN A 77 0.21 7.17 4.33
N LEU A 78 -0.11 5.88 4.12
CA LEU A 78 0.50 5.07 3.05
C LEU A 78 0.28 5.66 1.66
N GLU A 79 -0.95 6.10 1.36
CA GLU A 79 -1.31 6.69 0.06
C GLU A 79 -0.54 7.97 -0.19
N GLN A 80 -0.43 8.85 0.80
CA GLN A 80 0.38 10.06 0.70
C GLN A 80 1.87 9.74 0.48
N ARG A 81 2.43 8.79 1.23
CA ARG A 81 3.84 8.37 1.07
C ARG A 81 4.11 7.78 -0.32
N ARG A 82 3.16 7.01 -0.85
CA ARG A 82 3.20 6.53 -2.23
C ARG A 82 3.20 7.73 -3.18
N ASP A 83 2.27 8.67 -3.03
CA ASP A 83 2.17 9.81 -3.95
C ASP A 83 3.43 10.69 -3.89
N GLU A 84 4.03 10.88 -2.71
CA GLU A 84 5.33 11.54 -2.54
C GLU A 84 6.47 10.82 -3.28
N MET A 85 6.47 9.49 -3.29
CA MET A 85 7.42 8.72 -4.10
C MET A 85 7.21 8.99 -5.59
N PHE A 86 5.95 8.94 -6.05
CA PHE A 86 5.59 9.08 -7.46
C PHE A 86 5.87 10.48 -8.00
N THR A 87 5.84 11.52 -7.15
CA THR A 87 6.16 12.90 -7.54
C THR A 87 7.65 13.23 -7.46
N GLY A 88 8.50 12.28 -7.05
CA GLY A 88 9.94 12.47 -6.96
C GLY A 88 10.41 13.25 -5.74
N LYS A 89 9.59 13.34 -4.68
CA LYS A 89 10.04 13.89 -3.40
C LYS A 89 11.22 13.06 -2.86
N HIS A 90 12.13 13.73 -2.16
CA HIS A 90 13.27 13.09 -1.50
C HIS A 90 12.84 12.30 -0.26
N ILE A 91 12.26 11.12 -0.48
CA ILE A 91 11.76 10.24 0.59
C ILE A 91 12.84 9.32 1.17
N ASN A 92 13.98 9.16 0.49
CA ASN A 92 15.16 8.50 1.07
C ASN A 92 15.88 9.52 1.96
N THR A 93 15.47 9.60 3.21
CA THR A 93 15.87 10.66 4.14
C THR A 93 17.32 10.57 4.62
N SER A 94 17.95 9.38 4.60
CA SER A 94 19.35 9.24 5.02
C SER A 94 20.34 9.73 3.96
N GLU A 95 19.93 9.71 2.68
CA GLU A 95 20.77 10.14 1.55
C GLU A 95 20.27 11.43 0.89
N ASP A 96 19.11 11.95 1.31
CA ASP A 96 18.38 13.06 0.68
C ASP A 96 18.18 12.85 -0.83
N ARG A 97 17.48 11.76 -1.19
CA ARG A 97 17.29 11.35 -2.60
C ARG A 97 15.85 10.98 -2.93
N ALA A 98 15.45 11.30 -4.16
CA ALA A 98 14.23 10.76 -4.78
C ALA A 98 14.36 9.25 -5.06
N VAL A 99 13.22 8.54 -5.06
CA VAL A 99 13.15 7.09 -5.35
C VAL A 99 12.25 6.87 -6.57
N LEU A 100 12.85 6.72 -7.76
CA LEU A 100 12.14 6.87 -9.05
C LEU A 100 12.27 5.66 -9.98
N HIS A 101 12.31 4.44 -9.44
CA HIS A 101 12.33 3.23 -10.28
C HIS A 101 11.12 3.12 -11.21
N ILE A 102 10.00 3.77 -10.86
CA ILE A 102 8.80 3.88 -11.71
C ILE A 102 9.04 4.70 -12.99
N ALA A 103 9.95 5.67 -12.98
CA ALA A 103 10.25 6.53 -14.13
C ALA A 103 10.80 5.74 -15.32
N LEU A 104 11.50 4.63 -15.04
CA LEU A 104 12.07 3.71 -16.04
C LEU A 104 11.01 3.02 -16.93
N ARG A 105 9.73 3.10 -16.55
CA ARG A 105 8.61 2.46 -17.25
C ARG A 105 7.52 3.45 -17.67
N LEU A 106 7.73 4.74 -17.45
CA LEU A 106 6.78 5.76 -17.91
C LEU A 106 6.78 5.84 -19.44
N PRO A 107 5.62 6.09 -20.06
CA PRO A 107 5.55 6.26 -21.51
C PRO A 107 6.32 7.52 -21.93
N ARG A 108 6.73 7.58 -23.20
CA ARG A 108 7.61 8.64 -23.74
C ARG A 108 7.02 10.05 -23.63
N ASP A 109 5.69 10.14 -23.60
CA ASP A 109 4.92 11.38 -23.51
C ASP A 109 4.59 11.79 -22.06
N ALA A 110 5.00 11.02 -21.07
CA ALA A 110 4.88 11.43 -19.67
C ALA A 110 5.90 12.51 -19.30
N GLU A 111 5.59 13.25 -18.24
CA GLU A 111 6.48 14.26 -17.66
C GLU A 111 6.68 13.97 -16.17
N LEU A 112 7.93 13.99 -15.73
CA LEU A 112 8.30 13.93 -14.31
C LEU A 112 9.54 14.79 -14.09
N VAL A 113 9.34 15.97 -13.48
CA VAL A 113 10.41 16.91 -13.21
C VAL A 113 10.94 16.72 -11.78
N VAL A 114 12.22 16.42 -11.66
CA VAL A 114 12.94 16.28 -10.39
C VAL A 114 14.23 17.07 -10.48
N ASP A 115 14.52 17.89 -9.46
CA ASP A 115 15.67 18.80 -9.44
C ASP A 115 15.81 19.67 -10.70
N GLY A 116 14.67 20.10 -11.25
CA GLY A 116 14.60 20.96 -12.44
C GLY A 116 14.87 20.24 -13.76
N ARG A 117 14.92 18.90 -13.79
CA ARG A 117 15.12 18.09 -15.01
C ARG A 117 13.97 17.13 -15.24
N ASN A 118 13.54 16.98 -16.49
CA ASN A 118 12.57 15.97 -16.86
C ASN A 118 13.26 14.60 -16.97
N VAL A 119 13.09 13.76 -15.95
CA VAL A 119 13.79 12.46 -15.90
C VAL A 119 13.25 11.46 -16.91
N VAL A 120 12.04 11.66 -17.46
CA VAL A 120 11.48 10.79 -18.50
C VAL A 120 12.25 10.95 -19.81
N GLU A 121 12.64 12.19 -20.17
CA GLU A 121 13.45 12.46 -21.34
C GLU A 121 14.81 11.75 -21.25
N ASP A 122 15.48 11.88 -20.09
CA ASP A 122 16.77 11.23 -19.81
C ASP A 122 16.69 9.70 -19.92
N VAL A 123 15.60 9.09 -19.42
CA VAL A 123 15.37 7.64 -19.52
C VAL A 123 15.18 7.21 -20.98
N HIS A 124 14.35 7.91 -21.75
CA HIS A 124 14.07 7.53 -23.15
C HIS A 124 15.22 7.83 -24.11
N ALA A 125 16.21 8.61 -23.69
CA ALA A 125 17.46 8.78 -24.43
C ALA A 125 18.38 7.54 -24.35
N VAL A 126 18.16 6.63 -23.39
CA VAL A 126 18.99 5.42 -23.18
C VAL A 126 18.27 4.09 -23.44
N LEU A 127 16.97 4.10 -23.74
CA LEU A 127 16.16 2.92 -24.13
C LEU A 127 16.24 2.66 -25.64
#